data_AF-Q217X5-F1
#
_entry.id   AF-Q217X5-F1
#
_cell.length_a   1.000
_cell.length_b   1.000
_cell.length_c   1.000
_cell.angle_alpha   90.00
_cell.angle_beta   90.00
_cell.angle_gamma   90.00
#
_symmetry.space_group_name_H-M   'P 1'
#
loop_
_entity.id
_entity.type
_entity.pdbx_description
1 polymer ?
#
loop_
_entity_poly.entity_id
_entity_poly.type
_entity_poly.pdbx_seq_one_letter_code
_entity_poly.pdbx_strand_id
1 'polypeptide(L)'
;MPYALFCDDAKVSKTYPTEANVWKHAKESGLLIDVEPKDNTPTPRRVLEAGYEIRPCEPDPGENPEMNEREAREQRDFQLQKS
;
A
#
# COMPACT_ATOMS: atom_id res chain seq x y z
N MET A 1 3.90 -14.72 -2.54
CA MET A 1 3.27 -14.61 -1.20
C MET A 1 2.55 -13.28 -1.15
N PRO A 2 1.28 -13.22 -0.71
CA PRO A 2 0.54 -11.96 -0.63
C PRO A 2 1.06 -11.04 0.48
N TYR A 3 0.75 -9.76 0.35
CA TYR A 3 1.14 -8.70 1.27
C TYR A 3 -0.06 -7.83 1.62
N ALA A 4 -0.06 -7.25 2.82
CA ALA A 4 -1.03 -6.25 3.22
C ALA A 4 -0.35 -5.14 4.03
N LEU A 5 -1.09 -4.04 4.20
CA LEU A 5 -0.74 -2.95 5.08
C LEU A 5 -1.23 -3.25 6.49
N PHE A 6 -0.37 -3.01 7.46
CA PHE A 6 -0.63 -3.12 8.88
C PHE A 6 -0.44 -1.76 9.55
N CYS A 7 -1.24 -1.49 10.58
CA CYS A 7 -1.07 -0.36 11.48
C CYS A 7 -1.10 -0.90 12.91
N ASP A 8 -0.02 -0.70 13.68
CA ASP A 8 0.11 -1.23 15.05
C ASP A 8 -0.28 -2.73 15.17
N ASP A 9 0.30 -3.58 14.32
CA ASP A 9 0.03 -5.02 14.18
C ASP A 9 -1.39 -5.41 13.72
N ALA A 10 -2.31 -4.46 13.52
CA ALA A 10 -3.61 -4.73 12.93
C ALA A 10 -3.56 -4.65 11.39
N LYS A 11 -4.10 -5.65 10.69
CA LYS A 11 -4.23 -5.60 9.23
C LYS A 11 -5.28 -4.56 8.86
N VAL A 12 -4.88 -3.51 8.14
CA VAL A 12 -5.75 -2.36 7.79
C VAL A 12 -6.09 -2.29 6.30
N SER A 13 -5.46 -3.10 5.45
CA SER A 13 -5.82 -3.23 4.04
C SER A 13 -6.24 -4.64 3.66
N LYS A 14 -6.87 -4.76 2.48
CA LYS A 14 -6.98 -6.04 1.78
C LYS A 14 -5.60 -6.60 1.46
N THR A 15 -5.53 -7.91 1.19
CA THR A 15 -4.30 -8.54 0.69
C THR A 15 -4.09 -8.30 -0.80
N TYR A 16 -2.83 -8.09 -1.19
CA TYR A 16 -2.42 -7.88 -2.57
C TYR A 16 -1.35 -8.89 -3.00
N PRO A 17 -1.23 -9.18 -4.31
CA PRO A 17 -0.35 -10.24 -4.79
C PRO A 17 1.15 -10.00 -4.54
N THR A 18 1.55 -8.72 -4.48
CA THR A 18 2.94 -8.30 -4.35
C THR A 18 3.06 -7.12 -3.40
N GLU A 19 4.24 -6.97 -2.79
CA GLU A 19 4.56 -5.82 -1.95
C GLU A 19 4.43 -4.49 -2.71
N ALA A 20 4.86 -4.47 -3.99
CA ALA A 20 4.76 -3.30 -4.85
C ALA A 20 3.31 -2.81 -5.05
N ASN A 21 2.35 -3.73 -5.06
CA ASN A 21 0.94 -3.39 -5.14
C ASN A 21 0.45 -2.71 -3.86
N VAL A 22 0.91 -3.16 -2.69
CA VAL A 22 0.60 -2.49 -1.41
C VAL A 22 1.26 -1.12 -1.34
N TRP A 23 2.52 -0.99 -1.77
CA TRP A 23 3.21 0.30 -1.87
C TRP A 23 2.47 1.29 -2.76
N LYS A 24 2.00 0.83 -3.92
CA LYS A 24 1.21 1.64 -4.84
C LYS A 24 -0.10 2.07 -4.19
N HIS A 25 -0.80 1.15 -3.52
CA HIS A 25 -2.03 1.45 -2.81
C HIS A 25 -1.81 2.48 -1.70
N ALA A 26 -0.80 2.28 -0.84
CA ALA A 26 -0.44 3.22 0.21
C ALA A 26 -0.09 4.61 -0.35
N LYS A 27 0.61 4.68 -1.48
CA LYS A 27 0.93 5.94 -2.17
C LYS A 27 -0.33 6.66 -2.62
N GLU A 28 -1.28 5.94 -3.20
CA GLU A 28 -2.55 6.48 -3.71
C GLU A 28 -3.46 6.91 -2.55
N SER A 29 -3.40 6.23 -1.41
CA SER A 29 -4.10 6.60 -0.17
C SER A 29 -3.46 7.75 0.61
N GLY A 30 -2.30 8.27 0.16
CA GLY A 30 -1.59 9.35 0.85
C GLY A 30 -0.88 8.94 2.14
N LEU A 31 -0.61 7.64 2.32
CA LEU A 31 0.04 7.08 3.53
C LEU A 31 1.57 7.12 3.45
N LEU A 32 2.14 7.71 2.40
CA LEU A 32 3.58 7.87 2.24
C LEU A 32 3.96 9.28 2.65
N ILE A 33 4.94 9.37 3.56
CA ILE A 33 5.59 10.62 3.94
C ILE A 33 6.92 10.76 3.19
N ASP A 34 7.21 11.97 2.72
CA ASP A 34 8.53 12.30 2.18
C ASP A 34 9.48 12.54 3.37
N VAL A 35 10.52 11.71 3.50
CA VAL A 35 11.55 11.87 4.52
C VAL A 35 12.80 12.48 3.89
N GLU A 36 13.29 13.56 4.51
CA GLU A 36 14.53 14.21 4.09
C GLU A 36 15.71 13.24 4.23
N PRO A 37 16.57 13.15 3.20
CA PRO A 37 17.71 12.24 3.24
C PRO A 37 18.70 12.70 4.30
N LYS A 38 18.92 11.85 5.32
CA LYS A 38 19.81 12.14 6.45
C LYS A 38 21.30 12.09 6.10
N ASP A 39 21.65 11.50 4.96
CA ASP A 39 23.02 11.35 4.46
C ASP A 39 23.01 11.49 2.93
N ASN A 40 23.96 12.29 2.39
CA ASN A 40 24.45 12.51 0.99
C ASN A 40 23.80 11.77 -0.21
N THR A 41 22.51 11.45 -0.12
CA THR A 41 21.71 10.78 -1.13
C THR A 41 20.75 11.82 -1.67
N PRO A 42 20.77 12.09 -2.99
CA PRO A 42 20.12 13.27 -3.54
C PRO A 42 18.59 13.17 -3.66
N THR A 43 17.97 12.08 -3.20
CA THR A 43 16.53 11.83 -3.38
C THR A 43 15.80 11.67 -2.04
N PRO A 44 14.72 12.45 -1.81
CA PRO A 44 13.84 12.20 -0.68
C PRO A 44 13.28 10.78 -0.76
N ARG A 45 13.37 10.04 0.35
CA ARG A 45 12.84 8.68 0.42
C ARG A 45 11.39 8.78 0.84
N ARG A 46 10.48 8.27 0.02
CA ARG A 46 9.10 8.05 0.43
C ARG A 46 9.03 6.80 1.27
N VAL A 47 8.59 6.97 2.51
CA VAL A 47 8.39 5.87 3.45
C VAL A 47 6.95 5.92 3.95
N LEU A 48 6.47 4.82 4.51
CA LEU A 48 5.15 4.80 5.15
C LEU A 48 5.16 5.73 6.37
N GLU A 49 4.01 6.34 6.65
CA GLU A 49 3.81 7.08 7.90
C GLU A 49 4.11 6.19 9.12
N ALA A 50 4.60 6.80 10.20
CA ALA A 50 4.93 6.09 11.42
C ALA A 50 3.73 5.28 11.94
N GLY A 51 3.95 3.99 12.20
CA GLY A 51 2.90 3.04 12.61
C GLY A 51 2.41 2.15 11.48
N TYR A 52 2.63 2.53 10.21
CA TYR A 52 2.26 1.70 9.06
C TYR A 52 3.43 0.84 8.56
N GLU A 53 3.13 -0.43 8.29
CA GLU A 53 4.10 -1.40 7.79
C GLU A 53 3.49 -2.28 6.70
N ILE A 54 4.28 -2.68 5.70
CA ILE A 54 3.88 -3.69 4.72
C ILE A 54 4.50 -5.02 5.13
N ARG A 55 3.66 -6.03 5.33
CA ARG A 55 4.10 -7.35 5.76
C ARG A 55 3.51 -8.45 4.90
N PRO A 56 4.25 -9.56 4.67
CA PRO A 56 3.67 -10.73 4.05
C PRO A 56 2.61 -11.32 4.98
N CYS A 57 1.44 -11.64 4.44
CA CYS A 57 0.37 -12.28 5.19
C CYS A 57 -0.46 -13.19 4.29
N GLU A 58 -1.17 -14.13 4.91
CA GLU A 58 -2.17 -14.92 4.20
C GLU A 58 -3.41 -14.07 3.88
N PRO A 59 -4.07 -14.29 2.74
CA PRO A 59 -5.38 -13.71 2.45
C PRO A 59 -6.41 -14.15 3.49
N ASP A 60 -7.35 -13.27 3.82
CA ASP A 60 -8.48 -13.69 4.66
C ASP A 60 -9.35 -14.72 3.90
N PRO A 61 -10.15 -15.54 4.62
CA PRO A 61 -11.08 -16.45 3.98
C PRO A 61 -12.01 -15.75 2.98
N GLY A 62 -11.91 -16.12 1.70
CA GLY A 62 -12.69 -15.52 0.62
C GLY A 62 -12.06 -14.29 -0.03
N GLU A 63 -10.92 -13.79 0.47
CA GLU A 63 -10.13 -12.80 -0.26
C GLU A 63 -9.40 -13.46 -1.43
N ASN A 64 -9.33 -12.73 -2.54
CA ASN A 64 -8.49 -13.07 -3.67
C ASN A 64 -7.57 -11.87 -3.97
N PRO A 65 -6.25 -11.99 -3.72
CA PRO A 65 -5.32 -10.88 -3.91
C PRO A 65 -5.37 -10.29 -5.33
N GLU A 66 -5.52 -11.11 -6.36
CA GLU A 66 -5.61 -10.64 -7.76
C GLU A 66 -6.88 -9.82 -8.01
N MET A 67 -7.99 -10.22 -7.37
CA MET A 67 -9.25 -9.47 -7.45
C MET A 67 -9.13 -8.15 -6.70
N ASN A 68 -8.54 -8.15 -5.51
CA ASN A 68 -8.33 -6.95 -4.70
C ASN A 68 -7.48 -5.90 -5.44
N GLU A 69 -6.45 -6.35 -6.17
CA GLU A 69 -5.61 -5.48 -6.98
C GLU A 69 -6.37 -4.86 -8.16
N ARG A 70 -7.20 -5.66 -8.83
CA ARG A 70 -8.05 -5.16 -9.91
C ARG A 70 -9.11 -4.17 -9.42
N GLU A 71 -9.83 -4.50 -8.35
CA GLU A 71 -10.83 -3.61 -7.74
C GLU A 71 -10.20 -2.29 -7.29
N ALA A 72 -9.01 -2.33 -6.69
CA ALA A 72 -8.29 -1.12 -6.28
C ALA A 72 -7.94 -0.22 -7.49
N ARG A 73 -7.53 -0.82 -8.63
CA ARG A 73 -7.28 -0.08 -9.87
C ARG A 73 -8.57 0.53 -10.44
N GLU A 74 -9.65 -0.23 -10.49
CA GLU A 74 -10.95 0.23 -10.99
C GLU A 74 -11.49 1.39 -10.13
N GLN A 75 -11.41 1.27 -8.81
CA GLN A 75 -11.84 2.32 -7.89
C GLN A 75 -11.04 3.61 -8.08
N ARG A 76 -9.72 3.49 -8.28
CA ARG A 76 -8.86 4.63 -8.58
C ARG A 76 -9.22 5.29 -9.91
N ASP A 77 -9.37 4.51 -10.97
CA ASP A 77 -9.68 5.04 -12.30
C ASP A 77 -11.04 5.77 -12.29
N PHE A 78 -12.00 5.27 -11.50
CA PHE A 78 -13.27 5.94 -11.26
C PHE A 78 -13.15 7.25 -10.48
N GLN A 79 -12.28 7.32 -9.47
CA GLN A 79 -12.02 8.55 -8.72
C GLN A 79 -11.39 9.64 -9.61
N LEU A 80 -10.43 9.27 -10.47
CA LEU A 80 -9.80 10.19 -11.43
C LEU A 80 -10.78 10.72 -12.49
N GLN A 81 -11.78 9.92 -12.88
CA GLN A 81 -12.81 10.38 -13.82
C GLN A 81 -13.79 11.39 -13.21
N LYS A 82 -13.89 11.44 -11.88
CA LYS A 82 -14.81 12.30 -11.15
C LYS A 82 -14.19 13.61 -10.62
N SER A 83 -12.87 13.76 -10.70
CA SER A 83 -12.12 14.97 -10.31
C SER A 83 -11.93 15.91 -11.48
#